data_AF-A0A2H0AA89-F1
#
_entry.id   AF-A0A2H0AA89-F1
#
_cell.length_a   1.000
_cell.length_b   1.000
_cell.length_c   1.000
_cell.angle_alpha   90.00
_cell.angle_beta   90.00
_cell.angle_gamma   90.00
#
_symmetry.space_group_name_H-M   'P 1'
#
loop_
_entity.id
_entity.type
_entity.pdbx_description
1 polymer ?
#
loop_
_entity_poly.entity_id
_entity_poly.type
_entity_poly.pdbx_seq_one_letter_code
_entity_poly.pdbx_strand_id
1 'polypeptide(L)'
;MKSNVRYPALMAVVFLILCVTATSAEPLYDQYLNTPKETLKQETTQMSEALRKTFSEGSIERSQQRIDFADYYANFKKMVLYGAKLANYADYEENLAFARDKELFKSLPSSDASKPAGSLDQKAFVKDKYEQMKVNVSEEIDTYQDLITISLNACEIMTANDLSGFSGTKENQDTIRRYLDESEAYQVFSQRYERMEKNWPNLADRISRQITFWEAPGRLPDDPIIDPTLTGAIL
;
A
#
# COMPACT_ATOMS: atom_id res chain seq x y z
N MET A 1 32.00 0.22 20.42
CA MET A 1 31.32 1.48 20.06
C MET A 1 29.95 1.48 20.71
N LYS A 2 29.67 2.48 21.56
CA LYS A 2 28.39 2.64 22.28
C LYS A 2 27.36 3.25 21.32
N SER A 3 26.27 2.55 21.01
CA SER A 3 25.10 3.18 20.37
C SER A 3 24.03 3.46 21.45
N ASN A 4 23.73 4.75 21.60
CA ASN A 4 22.73 5.28 22.51
C ASN A 4 21.33 5.04 21.93
N VAL A 5 20.60 4.07 22.49
CA VAL A 5 19.16 3.92 22.23
C VAL A 5 18.41 4.90 23.13
N ARG A 6 18.10 6.10 22.61
CA ARG A 6 17.34 7.16 23.32
C ARG A 6 15.85 7.14 22.99
N TYR A 7 15.20 5.97 23.02
CA TYR A 7 13.75 5.85 22.87
C TYR A 7 12.97 5.14 24.00
N PRO A 8 13.57 4.51 25.04
CA PRO A 8 12.75 3.90 26.10
C PRO A 8 12.21 4.92 27.12
N ALA A 9 12.84 6.09 27.27
CA ALA A 9 12.41 7.10 28.24
C ALA A 9 11.11 7.83 27.83
N LEU A 10 10.89 8.05 26.54
CA LEU A 10 9.73 8.80 26.04
C LEU A 10 8.46 7.95 26.04
N MET A 11 8.57 6.65 25.72
CA MET A 11 7.48 5.68 25.88
C MET A 11 7.15 5.42 27.35
N ALA A 12 8.16 5.38 28.24
CA ALA A 12 7.93 5.25 29.68
C ALA A 12 7.18 6.47 30.24
N VAL A 13 7.47 7.70 29.77
CA VAL A 13 6.76 8.91 30.21
C VAL A 13 5.33 8.95 29.70
N VAL A 14 5.06 8.56 28.45
CA VAL A 14 3.69 8.48 27.92
C VAL A 14 2.88 7.38 28.63
N PHE A 15 3.48 6.23 28.92
CA PHE A 15 2.84 5.16 29.67
C PHE A 15 2.64 5.51 31.15
N LEU A 16 3.56 6.28 31.76
CA LEU A 16 3.40 6.79 33.13
C LEU A 16 2.29 7.85 33.20
N ILE A 17 2.16 8.72 32.20
CA ILE A 17 1.08 9.71 32.12
C ILE A 17 -0.29 9.03 31.94
N LEU A 18 -0.35 7.94 31.17
CA LEU A 18 -1.57 7.12 31.01
C LEU A 18 -1.93 6.26 32.23
N CYS A 19 -0.95 5.85 33.04
CA CYS A 19 -1.19 5.06 34.25
C CYS A 19 -1.49 5.90 35.51
N VAL A 20 -1.14 7.20 35.54
CA VAL A 20 -1.38 8.06 36.72
C VAL A 20 -2.83 8.57 36.79
N THR A 21 -3.63 8.47 35.72
CA THR A 21 -5.06 8.85 35.74
C THR A 21 -6.02 7.70 36.08
N ALA A 22 -5.51 6.53 36.46
CA ALA A 22 -6.34 5.35 36.78
C ALA A 22 -6.55 5.12 38.29
N THR A 23 -6.36 6.14 39.13
CA THR A 23 -6.66 6.07 40.57
C THR A 23 -7.60 7.20 40.97
N SER A 24 -8.82 6.81 41.32
CA SER A 24 -9.94 7.63 41.82
C SER A 24 -10.32 8.84 40.97
N ALA A 25 -11.13 8.61 39.94
CA ALA A 25 -11.89 9.68 39.31
C ALA A 25 -13.04 10.11 40.26
N GLU A 26 -12.80 11.12 41.08
CA GLU A 26 -13.90 11.98 41.55
C GLU A 26 -14.65 12.51 40.33
N PRO A 27 -15.98 12.77 40.41
CA PRO A 27 -16.71 13.34 39.29
C PRO A 27 -15.99 14.60 38.81
N LEU A 28 -15.65 14.69 37.53
CA LEU A 28 -14.95 15.85 36.93
C LEU A 28 -15.62 17.19 37.32
N TYR A 29 -16.92 17.16 37.61
CA TYR A 29 -17.70 18.28 38.11
C TYR A 29 -17.26 18.77 39.51
N ASP A 30 -16.99 17.88 40.46
CA ASP A 30 -16.58 18.23 41.83
C ASP A 30 -15.13 18.75 41.87
N GLN A 31 -14.25 18.21 41.01
CA GLN A 31 -12.92 18.79 40.79
C GLN A 31 -13.01 20.20 40.20
N TYR A 32 -13.93 20.45 39.25
CA TYR A 32 -14.10 21.77 38.65
C TYR A 32 -14.66 22.82 39.62
N LEU A 33 -15.51 22.41 40.56
CA LEU A 33 -16.07 23.29 41.59
C LEU A 33 -15.06 23.67 42.68
N ASN A 34 -14.16 22.74 43.03
CA ASN A 34 -13.19 22.92 44.11
C ASN A 34 -11.84 23.48 43.64
N THR A 35 -11.61 23.54 42.32
CA THR A 35 -10.38 24.11 41.76
C THR A 35 -10.47 25.65 41.74
N PRO A 36 -9.43 26.37 42.21
CA PRO A 36 -9.40 27.83 42.17
C PRO A 36 -9.57 28.36 40.74
N LYS A 37 -10.35 29.44 40.58
CA LYS A 37 -10.62 30.07 39.27
C LYS A 37 -9.35 30.42 38.48
N GLU A 38 -8.29 30.83 39.16
CA GLU A 38 -7.01 31.16 38.50
C GLU A 38 -6.33 29.90 37.93
N THR A 39 -6.41 28.76 38.64
CA THR A 39 -5.90 27.48 38.15
C THR A 39 -6.70 27.00 36.93
N LEU A 40 -8.03 27.08 36.98
CA LEU A 40 -8.89 26.74 35.84
C LEU A 40 -8.62 27.63 34.62
N LYS A 41 -8.39 28.93 34.84
CA LYS A 41 -8.04 29.88 33.77
C LYS A 41 -6.69 29.56 33.16
N GLN A 42 -5.71 29.18 33.98
CA GLN A 42 -4.38 28.78 33.52
C GLN A 42 -4.43 27.47 32.73
N GLU A 43 -5.15 26.45 33.21
CA GLU A 43 -5.37 25.19 32.50
C GLU A 43 -6.12 25.40 31.19
N THR A 44 -7.17 26.22 31.18
CA THR A 44 -7.92 26.56 29.96
C THR A 44 -7.02 27.25 28.93
N THR A 45 -6.12 28.13 29.37
CA THR A 45 -5.17 28.82 28.49
C THR A 45 -4.16 27.84 27.90
N GLN A 46 -3.57 26.97 28.74
CA GLN A 46 -2.64 25.92 28.29
C GLN A 46 -3.31 24.94 27.32
N MET A 47 -4.54 24.53 27.61
CA MET A 47 -5.32 23.66 26.72
C MET A 47 -5.64 24.36 25.40
N SER A 48 -5.99 25.65 25.43
CA SER A 48 -6.24 26.44 24.22
C SER A 48 -4.98 26.60 23.36
N GLU A 49 -3.83 26.83 23.98
CA GLU A 49 -2.53 26.88 23.29
C GLU A 49 -2.15 25.52 22.70
N ALA A 50 -2.36 24.43 23.45
CA ALA A 50 -2.15 23.07 22.97
C ALA A 50 -3.05 22.73 21.78
N LEU A 51 -4.33 23.11 21.83
CA LEU A 51 -5.28 22.95 20.72
C LEU A 51 -4.85 23.76 19.50
N ARG A 52 -4.50 25.04 19.66
CA ARG A 52 -4.02 25.87 18.54
C ARG A 52 -2.76 25.32 17.91
N LYS A 53 -1.83 24.79 18.71
CA LYS A 53 -0.61 24.14 18.22
C LYS A 53 -0.90 22.82 17.51
N THR A 54 -1.86 22.04 17.99
CA THR A 54 -2.21 20.72 17.44
C THR A 54 -3.05 20.86 16.16
N PHE A 55 -3.93 21.85 16.10
CA PHE A 55 -4.84 22.11 14.98
C PHE A 55 -4.46 23.38 14.19
N SER A 56 -3.16 23.72 14.18
CA SER A 56 -2.65 24.75 13.29
C SER A 56 -2.72 24.30 11.82
N GLU A 57 -2.79 25.23 10.88
CA GLU A 57 -2.77 24.91 9.44
C GLU A 57 -1.58 24.02 9.08
N GLY A 58 -0.38 24.35 9.57
CA GLY A 58 0.82 23.57 9.30
C GLY A 58 0.88 22.19 9.97
N SER A 59 0.08 21.91 11.01
CA SER A 59 -0.04 20.56 11.59
C SER A 59 -1.11 19.72 10.89
N ILE A 60 -2.16 20.36 10.38
CA ILE A 60 -3.19 19.74 9.54
C ILE A 60 -2.59 19.34 8.19
N GLU A 61 -1.88 20.26 7.52
CA GLU A 61 -1.20 20.01 6.23
C GLU A 61 -0.24 18.82 6.33
N ARG A 62 0.63 18.80 7.35
CA ARG A 62 1.54 17.66 7.61
C ARG A 62 0.80 16.36 7.88
N SER A 63 -0.34 16.42 8.55
CA SER A 63 -1.15 15.22 8.80
C SER A 63 -1.77 14.70 7.50
N GLN A 64 -2.29 15.59 6.66
CA GLN A 64 -2.84 15.24 5.35
C GLN A 64 -1.78 14.64 4.43
N GLN A 65 -0.58 15.25 4.35
CA GLN A 65 0.55 14.71 3.61
C GLN A 65 0.90 13.27 4.02
N ARG A 66 0.84 12.97 5.32
CA ARG A 66 1.13 11.63 5.85
C ARG A 66 0.02 10.63 5.52
N ILE A 67 -1.24 11.05 5.57
CA ILE A 67 -2.38 10.21 5.20
C ILE A 67 -2.32 9.89 3.70
N ASP A 68 -2.18 10.92 2.86
CA ASP A 68 -2.12 10.76 1.41
C ASP A 68 -0.94 9.88 1.01
N PHE A 69 0.24 10.09 1.61
CA PHE A 69 1.37 9.23 1.30
C PHE A 69 1.15 7.78 1.77
N ALA A 70 0.56 7.56 2.95
CA ALA A 70 0.32 6.21 3.45
C ALA A 70 -0.63 5.44 2.54
N ASP A 71 -1.70 6.10 2.07
CA ASP A 71 -2.67 5.53 1.14
C ASP A 71 -2.05 5.28 -0.24
N TYR A 72 -1.28 6.25 -0.76
CA TYR A 72 -0.51 6.07 -1.99
C TYR A 72 0.42 4.87 -1.89
N TYR A 73 1.24 4.83 -0.84
CA TYR A 73 2.28 3.82 -0.68
C TYR A 73 1.70 2.42 -0.45
N ALA A 74 0.55 2.31 0.23
CA ALA A 74 -0.15 1.04 0.36
C ALA A 74 -0.60 0.50 -1.01
N ASN A 75 -1.16 1.34 -1.86
CA ASN A 75 -1.57 0.96 -3.21
C ASN A 75 -0.38 0.68 -4.12
N PHE A 76 0.69 1.46 -4.02
CA PHE A 76 1.93 1.24 -4.75
C PHE A 76 2.50 -0.17 -4.49
N LYS A 77 2.60 -0.58 -3.23
CA LYS A 77 3.07 -1.92 -2.86
C LYS A 77 2.13 -3.03 -3.35
N LYS A 78 0.82 -2.82 -3.26
CA LYS A 78 -0.20 -3.78 -3.74
C LYS A 78 -0.07 -3.99 -5.24
N MET A 79 0.03 -2.90 -6.00
CA MET A 79 0.25 -2.92 -7.44
C MET A 79 1.47 -3.75 -7.83
N VAL A 80 2.64 -3.48 -7.21
CA VAL A 80 3.88 -4.24 -7.48
C VAL A 80 3.72 -5.72 -7.11
N LEU A 81 3.14 -6.01 -5.95
CA LEU A 81 2.92 -7.39 -5.49
C LEU A 81 1.99 -8.17 -6.43
N TYR A 82 0.87 -7.57 -6.82
CA TYR A 82 -0.10 -8.23 -7.70
C TYR A 82 0.44 -8.35 -9.12
N GLY A 83 1.21 -7.37 -9.61
CA GLY A 83 1.93 -7.48 -10.88
C GLY A 83 2.87 -8.69 -10.89
N ALA A 84 3.64 -8.90 -9.81
CA ALA A 84 4.53 -10.05 -9.69
C ALA A 84 3.78 -11.40 -9.66
N LYS A 85 2.58 -11.43 -9.07
CA LYS A 85 1.71 -12.61 -9.04
C LYS A 85 1.09 -12.88 -10.41
N LEU A 86 0.54 -11.86 -11.06
CA LEU A 86 -0.05 -11.95 -12.40
C LEU A 86 0.99 -12.48 -13.41
N ALA A 87 2.23 -12.00 -13.32
CA ALA A 87 3.32 -12.46 -14.17
C ALA A 87 3.64 -13.96 -14.07
N ASN A 88 3.26 -14.66 -12.98
CA ASN A 88 3.38 -16.12 -12.91
C ASN A 88 2.45 -16.84 -13.89
N TYR A 89 1.34 -16.20 -14.26
CA TYR A 89 0.33 -16.77 -15.13
C TYR A 89 0.62 -16.54 -16.62
N ALA A 90 1.71 -15.83 -16.95
CA ALA A 90 2.12 -15.50 -18.32
C ALA A 90 2.22 -16.74 -19.23
N ASP A 91 2.74 -17.84 -18.71
CA ASP A 91 2.97 -19.07 -19.47
C ASP A 91 1.95 -20.16 -19.11
N TYR A 92 0.87 -19.80 -18.40
CA TYR A 92 -0.03 -20.77 -17.78
C TYR A 92 -0.80 -21.62 -18.81
N GLU A 93 -1.28 -21.02 -19.90
CA GLU A 93 -1.99 -21.77 -20.93
C GLU A 93 -1.09 -22.82 -21.60
N GLU A 94 0.18 -22.49 -21.82
CA GLU A 94 1.19 -23.42 -22.35
C GLU A 94 1.48 -24.53 -21.35
N ASN A 95 1.67 -24.19 -20.08
CA ASN A 95 1.91 -25.15 -19.01
C ASN A 95 0.73 -26.12 -18.81
N LEU A 96 -0.51 -25.61 -18.91
CA LEU A 96 -1.72 -26.43 -18.86
C LEU A 96 -1.84 -27.37 -20.04
N ALA A 97 -1.60 -26.87 -21.26
CA ALA A 97 -1.63 -27.68 -22.47
C ALA A 97 -0.58 -28.80 -22.39
N PHE A 98 0.63 -28.46 -21.94
CA PHE A 98 1.68 -29.44 -21.67
C PHE A 98 1.24 -30.49 -20.63
N ALA A 99 0.64 -30.07 -19.51
CA ALA A 99 0.18 -30.99 -18.47
C ALA A 99 -0.93 -31.94 -18.96
N ARG A 100 -1.81 -31.47 -19.85
CA ARG A 100 -2.82 -32.28 -20.52
C ARG A 100 -2.16 -33.30 -21.44
N ASP A 101 -1.24 -32.86 -22.28
CA ASP A 101 -0.61 -33.67 -23.33
C ASP A 101 0.40 -34.68 -22.76
N LYS A 102 0.97 -34.40 -21.58
CA LYS A 102 1.85 -35.31 -20.82
C LYS A 102 1.14 -36.15 -19.78
N GLU A 103 -0.19 -36.13 -19.77
CA GLU A 103 -1.02 -36.98 -18.91
C GLU A 103 -0.78 -36.80 -17.39
N LEU A 104 -0.22 -35.67 -16.96
CA LEU A 104 0.06 -35.37 -15.54
C LEU A 104 -1.22 -35.36 -14.69
N PHE A 105 -2.36 -35.09 -15.30
CA PHE A 105 -3.67 -35.17 -14.65
C PHE A 105 -4.15 -36.62 -14.36
N LYS A 106 -3.51 -37.65 -14.93
CA LYS A 106 -3.89 -39.05 -14.70
C LYS A 106 -3.55 -39.56 -13.30
N SER A 107 -2.60 -38.94 -12.61
CA SER A 107 -2.19 -39.30 -11.24
C SER A 107 -3.01 -38.58 -10.16
N LEU A 108 -3.91 -37.67 -10.53
CA LEU A 108 -4.78 -37.00 -9.58
C LEU A 108 -5.92 -37.93 -9.17
N PRO A 109 -6.23 -38.06 -7.86
CA PRO A 109 -7.33 -38.89 -7.41
C PRO A 109 -8.65 -38.38 -8.00
N SER A 110 -9.48 -39.28 -8.51
CA SER A 110 -10.85 -38.95 -8.89
C SER A 110 -11.63 -38.57 -7.64
N SER A 111 -12.44 -37.50 -7.70
CA SER A 111 -13.29 -37.09 -6.58
C SER A 111 -14.37 -38.14 -6.24
N ASP A 112 -14.67 -39.03 -7.19
CA ASP A 112 -15.51 -40.22 -6.97
C ASP A 112 -14.61 -41.44 -6.75
N ALA A 113 -14.39 -41.81 -5.48
CA ALA A 113 -13.73 -43.08 -5.10
C ALA A 113 -14.63 -44.31 -5.30
N SER A 114 -15.86 -44.12 -5.81
CA SER A 114 -16.94 -45.11 -5.85
C SER A 114 -17.27 -45.66 -7.24
N LYS A 115 -16.59 -45.21 -8.32
CA LYS A 115 -16.83 -45.71 -9.68
C LYS A 115 -15.73 -46.65 -10.16
N PRO A 116 -16.08 -47.80 -10.79
CA PRO A 116 -15.09 -48.75 -11.29
C PRO A 116 -14.33 -48.16 -12.48
N ALA A 117 -13.00 -48.33 -12.47
CA ALA A 117 -12.08 -47.81 -13.48
C ALA A 117 -12.34 -48.39 -14.88
N GLY A 118 -13.07 -47.65 -15.70
CA GLY A 118 -13.15 -47.83 -17.15
C GLY A 118 -12.24 -46.82 -17.86
N SER A 119 -11.43 -47.27 -18.83
CA SER A 119 -10.47 -46.41 -19.55
C SER A 119 -11.09 -45.24 -20.32
N LEU A 120 -12.40 -45.28 -20.58
CA LEU A 120 -13.19 -44.17 -21.16
C LEU A 120 -13.45 -43.05 -20.14
N ASP A 121 -13.51 -43.36 -18.85
CA ASP A 121 -13.76 -42.42 -17.75
C ASP A 121 -12.52 -41.56 -17.47
N GLN A 122 -11.32 -42.11 -17.66
CA GLN A 122 -10.07 -41.39 -17.40
C GLN A 122 -9.81 -40.24 -18.39
N LYS A 123 -10.15 -40.40 -19.67
CA LYS A 123 -10.02 -39.31 -20.66
C LYS A 123 -11.04 -38.19 -20.40
N ALA A 124 -12.27 -38.56 -20.02
CA ALA A 124 -13.29 -37.61 -19.63
C ALA A 124 -12.89 -36.85 -18.35
N PHE A 125 -12.35 -37.55 -17.36
CA PHE A 125 -11.84 -36.98 -16.11
C PHE A 125 -10.69 -35.99 -16.32
N VAL A 126 -9.67 -36.38 -17.11
CA VAL A 126 -8.54 -35.48 -17.43
C VAL A 126 -9.03 -34.23 -18.15
N LYS A 127 -9.99 -34.37 -19.08
CA LYS A 127 -10.58 -33.24 -19.78
C LYS A 127 -11.37 -32.32 -18.83
N ASP A 128 -12.21 -32.88 -17.96
CA ASP A 128 -12.98 -32.11 -16.97
C ASP A 128 -12.05 -31.33 -16.01
N LYS A 129 -10.99 -31.96 -15.52
CA LYS A 129 -9.99 -31.29 -14.67
C LYS A 129 -9.21 -30.21 -15.38
N TYR A 130 -8.87 -30.43 -16.65
CA TYR A 130 -8.23 -29.42 -17.48
C TYR A 130 -9.13 -28.18 -17.65
N GLU A 131 -10.41 -28.36 -17.99
CA GLU A 131 -11.35 -27.25 -18.16
C GLU A 131 -11.62 -26.52 -16.83
N GLN A 132 -11.80 -27.24 -15.72
CA GLN A 132 -11.95 -26.63 -14.39
C GLN A 132 -10.74 -25.77 -14.02
N MET A 133 -9.52 -26.29 -14.20
CA MET A 133 -8.31 -25.55 -13.86
C MET A 133 -8.10 -24.35 -14.81
N LYS A 134 -8.50 -24.47 -16.08
CA LYS A 134 -8.48 -23.35 -17.03
C LYS A 134 -9.41 -22.22 -16.57
N VAL A 135 -10.65 -22.54 -16.18
CA VAL A 135 -11.61 -21.56 -15.67
C VAL A 135 -11.08 -20.89 -14.40
N ASN A 136 -10.67 -21.68 -13.40
CA ASN A 136 -10.19 -21.15 -12.12
C ASN A 136 -9.03 -20.16 -12.28
N VAL A 137 -8.10 -20.47 -13.17
CA VAL A 137 -6.95 -19.57 -13.39
C VAL A 137 -7.30 -18.38 -14.26
N SER A 138 -8.23 -18.51 -15.20
CA SER A 138 -8.78 -17.34 -15.90
C SER A 138 -9.39 -16.36 -14.90
N GLU A 139 -10.20 -16.85 -13.95
CA GLU A 139 -10.80 -16.02 -12.91
C GLU A 139 -9.74 -15.40 -11.98
N GLU A 140 -8.66 -16.12 -11.68
CA GLU A 140 -7.57 -15.59 -10.86
C GLU A 140 -6.76 -14.51 -11.62
N ILE A 141 -6.53 -14.68 -12.92
CA ILE A 141 -5.93 -13.67 -13.79
C ILE A 141 -6.77 -12.40 -13.79
N ASP A 142 -8.09 -12.52 -14.02
CA ASP A 142 -9.02 -11.40 -14.03
C ASP A 142 -9.02 -10.68 -12.67
N THR A 143 -9.03 -11.44 -11.57
CA THR A 143 -8.94 -10.90 -10.21
C THR A 143 -7.66 -10.09 -10.01
N TYR A 144 -6.50 -10.60 -10.44
CA TYR A 144 -5.26 -9.84 -10.31
C TYR A 144 -5.24 -8.59 -11.19
N GLN A 145 -5.78 -8.65 -12.41
CA GLN A 145 -5.91 -7.47 -13.27
C GLN A 145 -6.76 -6.38 -12.60
N ASP A 146 -7.89 -6.75 -11.99
CA ASP A 146 -8.76 -5.83 -11.26
C ASP A 146 -8.04 -5.20 -10.06
N LEU A 147 -7.37 -6.03 -9.24
CA LEU A 147 -6.63 -5.56 -8.06
C LEU A 147 -5.48 -4.61 -8.42
N ILE A 148 -4.76 -4.91 -9.51
CA ILE A 148 -3.72 -4.03 -10.06
C ILE A 148 -4.35 -2.73 -10.53
N THR A 149 -5.46 -2.80 -11.29
CA THR A 149 -6.14 -1.63 -11.84
C THR A 149 -6.67 -0.70 -10.76
N ILE A 150 -7.29 -1.24 -9.72
CA ILE A 150 -7.78 -0.45 -8.57
C ILE A 150 -6.61 0.25 -7.88
N SER A 151 -5.51 -0.47 -7.64
CA SER A 151 -4.33 0.08 -6.98
C SER A 151 -3.67 1.17 -7.84
N LEU A 152 -3.57 0.94 -9.15
CA LEU A 152 -3.07 1.92 -10.12
C LEU A 152 -3.95 3.17 -10.17
N ASN A 153 -5.27 3.01 -10.26
CA ASN A 153 -6.20 4.14 -10.28
C ASN A 153 -6.03 5.01 -9.04
N ALA A 154 -5.87 4.40 -7.85
CA ALA A 154 -5.60 5.13 -6.62
C ALA A 154 -4.29 5.92 -6.71
N CYS A 155 -3.18 5.26 -7.10
CA CYS A 155 -1.89 5.93 -7.26
C CYS A 155 -1.91 7.07 -8.30
N GLU A 156 -2.54 6.85 -9.45
CA GLU A 156 -2.67 7.82 -10.53
C GLU A 156 -3.53 9.02 -10.13
N ILE A 157 -4.66 8.80 -9.46
CA ILE A 157 -5.51 9.89 -8.96
C ILE A 157 -4.78 10.72 -7.92
N MET A 158 -4.04 10.08 -7.00
CA MET A 158 -3.33 10.77 -5.94
C MET A 158 -2.12 11.55 -6.45
N THR A 159 -1.41 11.04 -7.46
CA THR A 159 -0.28 11.75 -8.09
C THR A 159 -0.77 12.87 -9.00
N ALA A 160 -1.86 12.69 -9.73
CA ALA A 160 -2.46 13.74 -10.55
C ALA A 160 -3.08 14.86 -9.71
N ASN A 161 -3.56 14.55 -8.50
CA ASN A 161 -4.18 15.49 -7.58
C ASN A 161 -3.41 15.56 -6.26
N ASP A 162 -2.09 15.79 -6.34
CA ASP A 162 -1.26 15.95 -5.14
C ASP A 162 -1.50 17.33 -4.49
N LEU A 163 -2.66 17.48 -3.85
CA LEU A 163 -3.07 18.72 -3.19
C LEU A 163 -2.32 18.98 -1.89
N SER A 164 -1.81 17.93 -1.24
CA SER A 164 -1.04 18.05 -0.01
C SER A 164 0.45 18.24 -0.25
N GLY A 165 0.95 18.01 -1.48
CA GLY A 165 2.37 18.07 -1.82
C GLY A 165 3.16 16.87 -1.29
N PHE A 166 2.50 15.73 -1.05
CA PHE A 166 3.15 14.57 -0.43
C PHE A 166 4.27 14.00 -1.32
N SER A 167 4.18 14.13 -2.64
CA SER A 167 5.20 13.66 -3.59
C SER A 167 6.49 14.50 -3.57
N GLY A 168 6.37 15.78 -3.19
CA GLY A 168 7.50 16.70 -3.08
C GLY A 168 8.34 16.50 -1.82
N THR A 169 7.86 15.72 -0.85
CA THR A 169 8.58 15.54 0.41
C THR A 169 9.72 14.53 0.28
N LYS A 170 10.91 14.93 0.75
CA LYS A 170 12.11 14.09 0.67
C LYS A 170 11.95 12.76 1.44
N GLU A 171 11.28 12.78 2.59
CA GLU A 171 11.04 11.59 3.40
C GLU A 171 10.24 10.52 2.63
N ASN A 172 9.20 10.94 1.89
CA ASN A 172 8.37 10.05 1.10
C ASN A 172 9.15 9.50 -0.10
N GLN A 173 9.90 10.36 -0.80
CA GLN A 173 10.79 9.94 -1.89
C GLN A 173 11.81 8.90 -1.42
N ASP A 174 12.48 9.15 -0.29
CA ASP A 174 13.46 8.23 0.29
C ASP A 174 12.81 6.91 0.73
N THR A 175 11.55 6.94 1.19
CA THR A 175 10.78 5.74 1.53
C THR A 175 10.47 4.89 0.30
N ILE A 176 10.03 5.50 -0.81
CA ILE A 176 9.76 4.78 -2.05
C ILE A 176 11.05 4.23 -2.66
N ARG A 177 12.12 5.03 -2.71
CA ARG A 177 13.43 4.56 -3.20
C ARG A 177 13.91 3.35 -2.42
N ARG A 178 13.85 3.40 -1.09
CA ARG A 178 14.20 2.24 -0.26
C ARG A 178 13.36 1.01 -0.60
N TYR A 179 12.06 1.19 -0.86
CA TYR A 179 11.22 0.08 -1.28
C TYR A 179 11.66 -0.51 -2.63
N LEU A 180 11.96 0.33 -3.62
CA LEU A 180 12.46 -0.10 -4.92
C LEU A 180 13.84 -0.79 -4.82
N ASP A 181 14.72 -0.31 -3.95
CA ASP A 181 16.05 -0.89 -3.78
C ASP A 181 16.01 -2.22 -3.00
N GLU A 182 15.28 -2.26 -1.89
CA GLU A 182 15.41 -3.32 -0.87
C GLU A 182 14.26 -4.33 -0.87
N SER A 183 13.10 -4.03 -1.49
CA SER A 183 11.93 -4.89 -1.35
C SER A 183 12.04 -6.16 -2.19
N GLU A 184 11.95 -7.33 -1.54
CA GLU A 184 11.81 -8.62 -2.21
C GLU A 184 10.63 -8.63 -3.21
N ALA A 185 9.50 -8.03 -2.86
CA ALA A 185 8.34 -7.98 -3.74
C ALA A 185 8.64 -7.22 -5.04
N TYR A 186 9.38 -6.11 -4.97
CA TYR A 186 9.82 -5.38 -6.14
C TYR A 186 10.87 -6.13 -6.94
N GLN A 187 11.85 -6.77 -6.27
CA GLN A 187 12.85 -7.58 -6.95
C GLN A 187 12.24 -8.77 -7.70
N VAL A 188 11.21 -9.40 -7.14
CA VAL A 188 10.46 -10.47 -7.83
C VAL A 188 9.66 -9.90 -9.01
N PHE A 189 9.05 -8.73 -8.84
CA PHE A 189 8.34 -8.04 -9.92
C PHE A 189 9.28 -7.70 -11.08
N SER A 190 10.43 -7.07 -10.79
CA SER A 190 11.39 -6.61 -11.80
C SER A 190 11.94 -7.76 -12.64
N GLN A 191 12.26 -8.89 -12.00
CA GLN A 191 12.69 -10.13 -12.69
C GLN A 191 11.62 -10.70 -13.63
N ARG A 192 10.35 -10.34 -13.44
CA ARG A 192 9.21 -10.86 -14.21
C ARG A 192 8.56 -9.80 -15.10
N TYR A 193 9.09 -8.58 -15.10
CA TYR A 193 8.51 -7.45 -15.80
C TYR A 193 8.32 -7.75 -17.28
N GLU A 194 9.33 -8.30 -17.95
CA GLU A 194 9.26 -8.66 -19.38
C GLU A 194 8.09 -9.60 -19.70
N ARG A 195 7.79 -10.56 -18.82
CA ARG A 195 6.65 -11.47 -19.00
C ARG A 195 5.33 -10.75 -18.83
N MET A 196 5.27 -9.82 -17.89
CA MET A 196 4.10 -8.98 -17.68
C MET A 196 3.88 -8.04 -18.86
N GLU A 197 4.92 -7.39 -19.35
CA GLU A 197 4.86 -6.49 -20.52
C GLU A 197 4.36 -7.22 -21.76
N LYS A 198 4.85 -8.45 -21.99
CA LYS A 198 4.43 -9.27 -23.12
C LYS A 198 2.93 -9.63 -23.09
N ASN A 199 2.39 -9.98 -21.92
CA ASN A 199 1.02 -10.51 -21.80
C ASN A 199 -0.02 -9.45 -21.42
N TRP A 200 0.39 -8.42 -20.66
CA TRP A 200 -0.45 -7.34 -20.15
C TRP A 200 0.24 -5.98 -20.32
N PRO A 201 0.53 -5.55 -21.56
CA PRO A 201 1.34 -4.36 -21.85
C PRO A 201 0.77 -3.08 -21.24
N ASN A 202 -0.56 -2.93 -21.23
CA ASN A 202 -1.20 -1.75 -20.62
C ASN A 202 -0.92 -1.63 -19.12
N LEU A 203 -1.02 -2.75 -18.39
CA LEU A 203 -0.75 -2.75 -16.95
C LEU A 203 0.74 -2.52 -16.68
N ALA A 204 1.62 -3.16 -17.47
CA ALA A 204 3.06 -3.00 -17.34
C ALA A 204 3.52 -1.55 -17.57
N ASP A 205 2.97 -0.87 -18.58
CA ASP A 205 3.24 0.53 -18.87
C ASP A 205 2.79 1.45 -17.72
N ARG A 206 1.56 1.26 -17.23
CA ARG A 206 1.03 2.06 -16.11
C ARG A 206 1.84 1.87 -14.83
N ILE A 207 2.24 0.63 -14.52
CA ILE A 207 3.12 0.34 -13.38
C ILE A 207 4.47 1.00 -13.56
N SER A 208 5.07 0.91 -14.75
CA SER A 208 6.35 1.56 -15.04
C SER A 208 6.28 3.06 -14.84
N ARG A 209 5.21 3.72 -15.31
CA ARG A 209 5.01 5.16 -15.09
C ARG A 209 4.97 5.52 -13.61
N GLN A 210 4.32 4.71 -12.78
CA GLN A 210 4.29 4.93 -11.33
C GLN A 210 5.65 4.70 -10.67
N ILE A 211 6.43 3.72 -11.12
CA ILE A 211 7.80 3.50 -10.62
C ILE A 211 8.70 4.68 -11.02
N THR A 212 8.71 5.02 -12.32
CA THR A 212 9.54 6.10 -12.87
C THR A 212 9.21 7.47 -12.27
N PHE A 213 7.95 7.73 -11.90
CA PHE A 213 7.55 8.94 -11.17
C PHE A 213 8.41 9.19 -9.91
N TRP A 214 8.88 8.15 -9.23
CA TRP A 214 9.71 8.27 -8.02
C TRP A 214 11.21 8.15 -8.27
N GLU A 215 11.63 7.65 -9.44
CA GLU A 215 13.04 7.41 -9.77
C GLU A 215 13.80 8.68 -10.20
N ALA A 216 13.12 9.78 -10.54
CA ALA A 216 13.77 11.01 -10.99
C ALA A 216 13.36 12.28 -10.19
N PRO A 217 14.32 13.12 -9.78
CA PRO A 217 14.14 14.57 -9.78
C PRO A 217 14.72 15.11 -11.08
N GLY A 218 13.91 15.12 -12.14
CA GLY A 218 14.22 15.83 -13.37
C GLY A 218 12.98 16.63 -13.74
N ARG A 219 13.00 17.93 -13.43
CA ARG A 219 11.99 18.88 -13.91
C ARG A 219 11.69 18.57 -15.37
N LEU A 220 10.42 18.35 -15.70
CA LEU A 220 10.01 18.35 -17.08
C LEU A 220 10.37 19.74 -17.65
N PRO A 221 10.86 19.85 -18.89
CA PRO A 221 11.09 21.15 -19.52
C PRO A 221 9.85 22.06 -19.53
N ASP A 222 8.67 21.45 -19.36
CA ASP A 222 7.36 22.09 -19.34
C ASP A 222 6.79 22.32 -17.92
N ASP A 223 7.54 22.04 -16.85
CA ASP A 223 7.09 22.38 -15.50
C ASP A 223 7.06 23.92 -15.35
N PRO A 224 5.90 24.53 -15.07
CA PRO A 224 5.81 25.98 -14.90
C PRO A 224 6.72 26.42 -13.74
N ILE A 225 7.64 27.35 -14.05
CA ILE A 225 8.49 28.04 -13.08
C ILE A 225 7.63 29.07 -12.34
N ILE A 226 6.69 28.61 -11.53
CA ILE A 226 6.01 29.48 -10.58
C ILE A 226 6.25 28.87 -9.21
N ASP A 227 7.23 29.45 -8.53
CA ASP A 227 7.46 29.23 -7.11
C ASP A 227 6.21 29.72 -6.33
N PRO A 228 5.54 28.88 -5.53
CA PRO A 228 4.41 29.30 -4.71
C PRO A 228 4.78 30.43 -3.73
N THR A 229 6.08 30.61 -3.43
CA THR A 229 6.55 31.73 -2.60
C THR A 229 6.58 33.07 -3.34
N LEU A 230 6.58 33.08 -4.69
CA LEU A 230 6.48 34.32 -5.49
C LEU A 230 5.06 34.88 -5.52
N THR A 231 4.03 34.04 -5.35
CA THR A 231 2.62 34.48 -5.28
C THR A 231 2.26 35.22 -3.99
N GLY A 232 3.11 35.16 -2.96
CA GLY A 232 2.96 35.97 -1.74
C GLY A 232 3.54 37.40 -1.82
N ALA A 233 4.20 37.77 -2.93
CA ALA A 233 4.83 39.08 -3.10
C ALA A 233 3.99 40.08 -3.91
N ILE A 234 2.78 39.70 -4.32
CA ILE A 234 1.81 40.60 -4.96
C ILE A 234 0.52 40.55 -4.14
N LEU A 235 0.55 41.14 -2.94
CA LEU A 235 -0.59 41.76 -2.24
C LEU A 235 -0.06 42.69 -1.15
#